data_AF-A0A7C2K9F4-F1
#
_entry.id   AF-A0A7C2K9F4-F1
#
_cell.length_a   1.000
_cell.length_b   1.000
_cell.length_c   1.000
_cell.angle_alpha   90.00
_cell.angle_beta   90.00
_cell.angle_gamma   90.00
#
_symmetry.space_group_name_H-M   'P 1'
#
loop_
_entity.id
_entity.type
_entity.pdbx_description
1 polymer ?
#
loop_
_entity_poly.entity_id
_entity_poly.type
_entity_poly.pdbx_seq_one_letter_code
_entity_poly.pdbx_strand_id
1 'polypeptide(L)' 'MQERKRLEDIIKELPEDLRKELEDFAQFLWERKFRQGPKRKKLLLTWAGGLKEYRDRFTSLELQKKALEWWCA' A
#
# COMPACT_ATOMS: atom_id res chain seq x y z
N MET A 1 -33.22 18.65 -4.15
CA MET A 1 -32.48 17.91 -5.19
C MET A 1 -31.22 18.70 -5.48
N GLN A 2 -30.02 18.13 -5.36
CA GLN A 2 -28.82 18.86 -5.81
C GLN A 2 -28.82 18.88 -7.33
N GLU A 3 -29.02 20.06 -7.89
CA GLU A 3 -28.84 20.34 -9.31
C GLU A 3 -27.38 20.05 -9.64
N ARG A 4 -27.11 19.01 -10.44
CA ARG A 4 -25.77 18.79 -10.98
C ARG A 4 -25.49 19.93 -11.97
N LYS A 5 -25.02 21.08 -11.49
CA LYS A 5 -24.28 22.00 -12.36
C LYS A 5 -23.19 21.17 -13.04
N ARG A 6 -23.10 21.22 -14.38
CA ARG A 6 -22.04 20.52 -15.09
C ARG A 6 -20.72 21.00 -14.50
N LEU A 7 -19.80 20.08 -14.26
CA LEU A 7 -18.46 20.37 -13.74
C LEU A 7 -17.80 21.50 -14.54
N GLU A 8 -18.09 21.56 -15.84
CA GLU A 8 -17.66 22.56 -16.81
C GLU A 8 -18.09 24.00 -16.44
N ASP A 9 -19.29 24.20 -15.92
CA ASP A 9 -19.79 25.53 -15.54
C ASP A 9 -19.15 26.01 -14.23
N ILE A 10 -18.93 25.08 -13.29
CA ILE A 10 -18.25 25.36 -12.03
C ILE A 10 -16.78 25.74 -12.28
N ILE A 11 -16.10 25.04 -13.21
CA ILE A 11 -14.71 25.35 -13.58
C ILE A 11 -14.61 26.72 -14.27
N LYS A 12 -15.65 27.14 -15.01
CA LYS A 12 -15.70 28.46 -15.67
C LYS A 12 -15.91 29.61 -14.68
N GLU A 13 -16.76 29.43 -13.67
CA GLU A 13 -17.04 30.43 -12.62
C GLU A 13 -15.91 30.53 -11.57
N LEU A 14 -14.96 29.58 -11.56
CA LEU A 14 -13.91 29.52 -10.54
C LEU A 14 -12.79 30.54 -10.75
N PRO A 15 -12.34 31.23 -9.67
CA PRO A 15 -11.11 32.01 -9.66
C PRO A 15 -9.88 31.20 -10.08
N GLU A 16 -8.89 31.85 -10.70
CA GLU A 16 -7.68 31.21 -11.22
C GLU A 16 -6.89 30.45 -10.14
N ASP A 17 -6.87 30.96 -8.90
CA ASP A 17 -6.22 30.30 -7.77
C ASP A 17 -6.81 28.91 -7.47
N LEU A 18 -8.15 28.81 -7.53
CA LEU A 18 -8.88 27.57 -7.26
C LEU A 18 -8.80 26.58 -8.43
N ARG A 19 -8.60 27.05 -9.67
CA ARG A 19 -8.37 26.16 -10.82
C ARG A 19 -7.11 25.34 -10.67
N LYS A 20 -6.05 25.97 -10.15
CA LYS A 20 -4.76 25.29 -9.92
C LYS A 20 -4.90 24.17 -8.90
N GLU A 21 -5.57 24.45 -7.78
CA GLU A 21 -5.85 23.44 -6.75
C GLU A 21 -6.73 22.29 -7.27
N LEU A 22 -7.68 22.59 -8.16
CA LEU A 22 -8.55 21.60 -8.79
C LEU A 22 -7.80 20.72 -9.81
N GLU A 23 -6.87 21.30 -10.57
CA GLU A 23 -5.97 20.58 -11.47
C GLU A 23 -5.04 19.64 -10.69
N ASP A 24 -4.41 20.14 -9.63
CA ASP A 24 -3.61 19.34 -8.70
C ASP A 24 -4.42 18.20 -8.08
N PHE A 25 -5.66 18.47 -7.66
CA PHE A 25 -6.55 17.45 -7.10
C PHE A 25 -6.97 16.40 -8.14
N ALA A 26 -7.27 16.82 -9.37
CA ALA A 26 -7.61 15.92 -10.47
C ALA A 26 -6.42 15.01 -10.82
N GLN A 27 -5.21 15.58 -10.87
CA GLN A 27 -3.98 14.85 -11.10
C GLN A 27 -3.68 13.86 -9.95
N PHE A 28 -3.87 14.27 -8.70
CA PHE A 28 -3.77 13.40 -7.53
C PHE A 28 -4.77 12.24 -7.58
N LEU A 29 -6.03 12.49 -7.95
CA LEU A 29 -7.04 11.45 -8.08
C LEU A 29 -6.69 10.45 -9.19
N TRP A 30 -6.20 10.95 -10.32
CA TRP A 30 -5.71 10.13 -11.43
C TRP A 30 -4.54 9.27 -10.98
N GLU A 31 -3.53 9.85 -10.34
CA GLU A 31 -2.36 9.15 -9.86
C GLU A 31 -2.70 8.12 -8.77
N ARG A 32 -3.60 8.47 -7.85
CA ARG A 32 -4.09 7.55 -6.80
C ARG A 32 -4.84 6.35 -7.38
N LYS A 33 -5.65 6.55 -8.42
CA LYS A 33 -6.48 5.48 -9.01
C LYS A 33 -5.72 4.62 -10.01
N PHE A 34 -4.78 5.21 -10.76
CA PHE A 34 -4.10 4.54 -11.88
C PHE A 34 -2.64 4.19 -11.58
N ARG A 35 -1.90 5.00 -10.80
CA ARG A 35 -0.48 4.76 -10.46
C ARG A 35 -0.31 3.89 -9.22
N GLN A 36 -1.28 3.88 -8.30
CA GLN A 36 -1.40 2.78 -7.33
C GLN A 36 -1.98 1.57 -8.06
N GLY A 37 -1.13 0.88 -8.81
CA GLY A 37 -1.45 -0.36 -9.52
C GLY A 37 -2.17 -1.38 -8.64
N PRO A 38 -2.74 -2.44 -9.23
CA PRO A 38 -3.75 -3.32 -8.62
C PRO A 38 -3.39 -3.61 -7.16
N LYS A 39 -4.19 -3.04 -6.24
CA LYS A 39 -4.20 -3.21 -4.77
C LYS A 39 -2.92 -3.85 -4.25
N ARG A 40 -1.99 -3.05 -3.70
CA ARG A 40 -0.82 -3.47 -2.88
C ARG A 40 -0.86 -4.98 -2.64
N LYS A 41 -0.12 -5.76 -3.45
CA LYS A 41 -0.14 -7.23 -3.40
C LYS A 41 -0.17 -7.64 -1.93
N LYS A 42 -1.27 -8.25 -1.48
CA LYS A 42 -1.41 -8.67 -0.07
C LYS A 42 -0.15 -9.46 0.26
N LEU A 43 0.50 -9.14 1.38
CA LEU A 43 1.65 -9.90 1.83
C LEU A 43 1.18 -11.35 2.00
N LEU A 44 1.69 -12.24 1.15
CA LEU A 44 1.21 -13.63 1.11
C LEU A 44 1.65 -14.41 2.34
N LEU A 45 2.68 -13.94 3.06
CA LEU A 45 3.24 -14.54 4.28
C LEU A 45 3.41 -16.07 4.14
N THR A 46 3.77 -16.55 2.95
CA THR A 46 3.86 -17.99 2.63
C THR A 46 4.92 -18.72 3.44
N TRP A 47 5.87 -17.99 4.01
CA TRP A 47 6.88 -18.49 4.93
C TRP A 47 6.35 -18.71 6.36
N ALA A 48 5.21 -18.11 6.73
CA ALA A 48 4.65 -18.25 8.07
C ALA A 48 4.23 -19.70 8.32
N GLY A 49 4.83 -20.32 9.34
CA GLY A 49 4.58 -21.72 9.67
C GLY A 49 5.45 -22.74 8.93
N GLY A 50 6.42 -22.31 8.10
CA GLY A 50 7.33 -23.23 7.39
C GLY A 50 8.15 -24.15 8.29
N LEU A 51 8.34 -23.80 9.57
CA LEU A 51 9.06 -24.62 10.56
C LEU A 51 8.14 -25.48 11.45
N LYS A 52 6.85 -25.60 11.13
CA LYS A 52 5.88 -26.33 11.99
C LYS A 52 6.29 -27.79 12.25
N GLU A 53 6.86 -28.45 11.26
CA GLU A 53 7.31 -29.86 11.34
C GLU A 53 8.52 -30.09 12.25
N TYR A 54 9.19 -29.01 12.63
CA TYR A 54 10.37 -29.03 13.49
C TYR A 54 10.08 -28.63 14.94
N ARG A 55 8.81 -28.30 15.24
CA ARG A 55 8.38 -27.85 16.57
C ARG A 55 8.71 -28.84 17.68
N ASP A 56 8.54 -30.14 17.40
CA ASP A 56 8.80 -31.19 18.38
C ASP A 56 10.27 -31.67 18.36
N ARG A 57 11.05 -31.21 17.38
CA ARG A 57 12.47 -31.59 17.20
C ARG A 57 13.45 -30.56 17.72
N PHE A 58 13.05 -29.29 17.78
CA PHE A 58 13.90 -28.22 18.26
C PHE A 58 13.13 -27.30 19.20
N THR A 59 13.75 -27.01 20.34
CA THR A 59 13.33 -25.94 21.23
C THR A 59 13.74 -24.58 20.64
N SER A 60 13.04 -23.51 21.05
CA SER A 60 13.36 -22.15 20.60
C SER A 60 14.82 -21.75 20.89
N LEU A 61 15.40 -22.27 21.97
CA LEU A 61 16.78 -22.01 22.37
C LEU A 61 17.80 -22.67 21.43
N GLU A 62 17.54 -23.89 20.97
CA GLU A 62 18.42 -24.61 20.04
C GLU A 62 18.44 -23.95 18.67
N LEU A 63 17.29 -23.48 18.19
CA LEU A 63 17.21 -22.71 16.95
C LEU A 63 17.98 -21.39 17.04
N GLN A 64 17.91 -20.71 18.19
CA GLN A 64 18.66 -19.47 18.43
C GLN A 64 20.17 -19.72 18.41
N LYS A 65 20.65 -20.78 19.06
CA LYS A 65 22.08 -21.16 19.05
C LYS A 65 22.56 -21.47 17.63
N LYS A 66 21.82 -22.28 16.88
CA LYS A 66 22.14 -22.59 15.47
C LYS A 66 22.15 -21.34 14.59
N ALA A 67 21.22 -20.41 14.80
CA ALA A 67 21.19 -19.16 14.05
C ALA A 67 22.42 -18.30 14.31
N LEU A 68 22.89 -18.22 15.57
CA LEU A 68 24.12 -17.53 15.93
C LEU A 68 25.37 -18.20 15.33
N GLU A 69 25.43 -19.53 15.35
CA GLU A 69 26.50 -20.30 14.71
C GLU A 69 26.55 -20.05 13.19
N TRP A 70 25.41 -20.07 12.50
CA TRP A 70 25.34 -19.81 11.05
C TRP A 70 25.59 -18.37 10.65
N TRP A 71 25.39 -17.40 11.55
CA TRP A 71 25.66 -15.99 11.30
C TRP A 71 27.13 -15.61 11.53
N CYS A 72 27.82 -16.31 12.43
CA CYS A 72 29.22 -16.05 12.74
C CYS A 72 30.21 -16.93 11.94
N ALA A 73 29.72 -17.95 11.23
CA ALA A 73 30.48 -18.78 10.30
C ALA A 73 30.45 -18.21 8.87
#